data_AF-A0A4R4TI01-F1
#
_entry.id   AF-A0A4R4TI01-F1
#
_cell.length_a   1.000
_cell.length_b   1.000
_cell.length_c   1.000
_cell.angle_alpha   90.00
_cell.angle_beta   90.00
_cell.angle_gamma   90.00
#
_symmetry.space_group_name_H-M   'P 1'
#
loop_
_entity.id
_entity.type
_entity.pdbx_description
1 polymer ?
#
loop_
_entity_poly.entity_id
_entity_poly.type
_entity_poly.pdbx_seq_one_letter_code
_entity_poly.pdbx_strand_id
1 'polypeptide(L)'
;MRKAIRLALPVVAAATALALTGCNDDDGEGSFGSLGGNSGGSEQTEDPGSTTGGEETGDTGGEETGDTGGDTGGDTGGSGGEVTTGPAIEELDGDWYESATADTQNFEIDAASGEVLFYSSFDPNNTDKCYGTYADGTFSLSSCDSYGGSWSDMSASVTEFDGENLTLTWSSGETVIMRNLSTGGFSAEEQTELGRIIQEYNAG
;
A
#
# COMPACT_ATOMS: atom_id res chain seq x y z
N MET A 1 11.10 38.98 -19.80
CA MET A 1 11.20 38.34 -21.12
C MET A 1 10.63 36.93 -21.00
N ARG A 2 9.41 36.70 -21.47
CA ARG A 2 8.74 35.38 -21.35
C ARG A 2 9.23 34.49 -22.50
N LYS A 3 9.88 33.37 -22.19
CA LYS A 3 10.36 32.41 -23.20
C LYS A 3 9.24 31.40 -23.48
N ALA A 4 8.77 31.37 -24.72
CA ALA A 4 7.83 30.38 -25.20
C ALA A 4 8.60 29.10 -25.56
N ILE A 5 8.28 27.99 -24.90
CA ILE A 5 8.79 26.66 -25.23
C ILE A 5 7.74 25.99 -26.12
N ARG A 6 8.12 25.67 -27.36
CA ARG A 6 7.30 24.87 -28.28
C ARG A 6 7.65 23.40 -28.03
N LEU A 7 6.77 22.67 -27.35
CA LEU A 7 6.85 21.21 -27.30
C LEU A 7 6.27 20.64 -28.60
N ALA A 8 7.11 19.94 -29.37
CA ALA A 8 6.67 19.05 -30.44
C ALA A 8 6.51 17.64 -29.83
N LEU A 9 5.26 17.19 -29.71
CA LEU A 9 4.94 15.83 -29.28
C LEU A 9 4.99 14.87 -30.48
N PRO A 10 5.69 13.72 -30.39
CA PRO A 10 5.57 12.65 -31.37
C PRO A 10 4.26 11.88 -31.19
N VAL A 11 3.48 11.79 -32.26
CA VAL A 11 2.28 10.95 -32.36
C VAL A 11 2.73 9.51 -32.63
N VAL A 12 2.56 8.62 -31.66
CA VAL A 12 2.67 7.18 -31.87
C VAL A 12 1.27 6.60 -31.86
N ALA A 13 0.78 6.24 -33.05
CA ALA A 13 -0.44 5.46 -33.20
C ALA A 13 -0.10 3.98 -33.08
N ALA A 14 -0.48 3.36 -31.97
CA ALA A 14 -0.49 1.91 -31.82
C ALA A 14 -1.93 1.42 -31.97
N ALA A 15 -2.26 0.88 -33.13
CA ALA A 15 -3.49 0.14 -33.37
C ALA A 15 -3.24 -1.32 -33.01
N THR A 16 -3.67 -1.73 -31.81
CA THR A 16 -3.76 -3.15 -31.45
C THR A 16 -5.21 -3.58 -31.56
N ALA A 17 -5.51 -4.27 -32.65
CA ALA A 17 -6.73 -5.04 -32.82
C ALA A 17 -6.66 -6.27 -31.89
N LEU A 18 -7.34 -6.22 -30.75
CA LEU A 18 -7.64 -7.41 -29.97
C LEU A 18 -8.86 -8.08 -30.59
N ALA A 19 -8.57 -9.19 -31.26
CA ALA A 19 -9.57 -10.09 -31.82
C ALA A 19 -10.43 -10.67 -30.69
N LEU A 20 -11.74 -10.46 -30.79
CA LEU A 20 -12.77 -11.17 -30.07
C LEU A 20 -12.77 -12.65 -30.49
N THR A 21 -12.38 -13.52 -29.57
CA THR A 21 -12.63 -14.96 -29.60
C THR A 21 -13.01 -15.36 -28.18
N GLY A 22 -14.16 -15.93 -27.84
CA GLY A 22 -15.37 -16.28 -28.56
C GLY A 22 -16.34 -16.76 -27.47
N CYS A 23 -17.61 -16.37 -27.57
CA CYS A 23 -18.67 -16.98 -26.77
C CYS A 23 -18.71 -18.48 -27.08
N ASN A 24 -18.63 -19.31 -26.05
CA ASN A 24 -19.12 -20.67 -26.11
C ASN A 24 -20.52 -20.67 -25.51
N ASP A 25 -21.52 -20.52 -26.36
CA ASP A 25 -22.91 -20.86 -26.06
C ASP A 25 -22.98 -22.36 -25.74
N ASP A 26 -23.36 -22.70 -24.51
CA ASP A 26 -23.83 -24.05 -24.17
C ASP A 26 -25.32 -23.92 -23.81
N ASP A 27 -26.16 -24.31 -24.75
CA ASP A 27 -27.61 -24.39 -24.65
C ASP A 27 -28.00 -25.45 -23.60
N GLY A 28 -28.35 -24.98 -22.39
CA GLY A 28 -28.92 -25.80 -21.33
C GLY A 28 -30.31 -25.31 -20.91
N GLU A 29 -31.34 -25.84 -21.54
CA GLU A 29 -32.75 -25.68 -21.14
C GLU A 29 -32.97 -26.19 -19.70
N GLY A 30 -33.54 -25.38 -18.80
CA GLY A 30 -33.96 -25.92 -17.50
C GLY A 30 -34.42 -24.97 -16.39
N SER A 31 -35.73 -24.77 -16.32
CA SER A 31 -36.55 -24.63 -15.09
C SER A 31 -36.46 -23.37 -14.22
N PHE A 32 -37.51 -22.56 -14.36
CA PHE A 32 -38.04 -21.62 -13.38
C PHE A 32 -38.26 -22.27 -11.99
N GLY A 33 -37.75 -21.63 -10.93
CA GLY A 33 -38.35 -21.59 -9.59
C GLY A 33 -38.19 -22.81 -8.68
N SER A 34 -37.38 -22.67 -7.61
CA SER A 34 -37.78 -23.12 -6.26
C SER A 34 -36.87 -22.60 -5.17
N LEU A 35 -37.54 -22.13 -4.12
CA LEU A 35 -37.04 -21.86 -2.79
C LEU A 35 -36.44 -23.12 -2.15
N GLY A 36 -35.52 -22.93 -1.20
CA GLY A 36 -35.31 -23.89 -0.12
C GLY A 36 -33.87 -24.36 0.02
N GLY A 37 -33.27 -24.02 1.16
CA GLY A 37 -31.99 -24.60 1.56
C GLY A 37 -32.10 -26.08 1.91
N ASN A 38 -30.95 -26.74 2.00
CA ASN A 38 -30.72 -27.86 2.92
C ASN A 38 -29.22 -28.10 3.11
N SER A 39 -28.90 -28.46 4.33
CA SER A 39 -27.62 -28.89 4.88
C SER A 39 -27.07 -30.19 4.28
N GLY A 40 -25.75 -30.38 4.48
CA GLY A 40 -25.02 -31.66 4.40
C GLY A 40 -23.71 -31.47 3.63
N GLY A 41 -22.51 -31.72 4.13
CA GLY A 41 -22.07 -32.54 5.26
C GLY A 41 -20.99 -33.50 4.74
N SER A 42 -19.72 -33.26 5.14
CA SER A 42 -18.52 -34.13 5.15
C SER A 42 -18.06 -34.76 3.81
N GLU A 43 -16.78 -34.85 3.47
CA GLU A 43 -15.72 -35.75 3.98
C GLU A 43 -14.34 -35.10 3.70
N GLN A 44 -13.47 -34.85 4.68
CA GLN A 44 -12.39 -35.72 5.18
C GLN A 44 -11.57 -36.43 4.09
N THR A 45 -10.41 -35.87 3.75
CA THR A 45 -9.31 -36.60 3.09
C THR A 45 -8.10 -36.58 4.02
N GLU A 46 -7.74 -37.76 4.50
CA GLU A 46 -6.62 -38.00 5.39
C GLU A 46 -5.30 -37.96 4.63
N ASP A 47 -4.36 -37.20 5.16
CA ASP A 47 -2.91 -37.39 5.03
C ASP A 47 -2.50 -38.59 5.89
N PRO A 48 -1.81 -39.58 5.33
CA PRO A 48 -0.57 -40.00 6.00
C PRO A 48 0.50 -40.48 5.03
N GLY A 49 1.66 -39.81 5.02
CA GLY A 49 2.84 -40.36 4.34
C GLY A 49 4.19 -39.73 4.69
N SER A 50 4.87 -40.30 5.69
CA SER A 50 6.29 -40.72 5.71
C SER A 50 7.35 -39.72 5.19
N THR A 51 8.40 -39.34 5.94
CA THR A 51 9.52 -40.22 6.29
C THR A 51 10.40 -39.68 7.43
N THR A 52 10.84 -40.63 8.24
CA THR A 52 11.96 -40.72 9.19
C THR A 52 13.31 -40.10 8.81
N GLY A 53 14.01 -39.57 9.83
CA GLY A 53 15.41 -39.92 10.12
C GLY A 53 16.50 -38.87 9.81
N GLY A 54 17.19 -38.40 10.85
CA GLY A 54 18.40 -37.58 10.72
C GLY A 54 18.92 -37.08 12.06
N GLU A 55 19.58 -37.98 12.81
CA GLU A 55 20.48 -37.62 13.91
C GLU A 55 21.76 -37.00 13.33
N GLU A 56 22.27 -35.90 13.89
CA GLU A 56 23.72 -35.75 14.06
C GLU A 56 24.06 -34.71 15.15
N THR A 57 24.67 -35.24 16.22
CA THR A 57 25.40 -34.56 17.27
C THR A 57 26.80 -34.18 16.76
N GLY A 58 27.22 -32.92 16.93
CA GLY A 58 28.56 -32.47 16.55
C GLY A 58 29.03 -31.28 17.38
N ASP A 59 29.58 -31.59 18.55
CA ASP A 59 30.43 -30.74 19.39
C ASP A 59 31.77 -30.45 18.67
N THR A 60 32.26 -29.21 18.70
CA THR A 60 33.68 -28.90 18.95
C THR A 60 33.90 -27.39 19.07
N GLY A 61 34.33 -26.97 20.26
CA GLY A 61 34.79 -25.62 20.55
C GLY A 61 36.06 -25.21 19.79
N GLY A 62 36.25 -23.90 19.74
CA GLY A 62 37.48 -23.25 19.28
C GLY A 62 37.56 -21.86 19.88
N GLU A 63 38.22 -21.76 21.02
CA GLU A 63 38.76 -20.51 21.57
C GLU A 63 39.91 -20.05 20.65
N GLU A 64 39.89 -18.82 20.15
CA GLU A 64 41.13 -18.04 19.98
C GLU A 64 40.86 -16.55 20.23
N THR A 65 41.40 -16.12 21.37
CA THR A 65 41.79 -14.76 21.74
C THR A 65 42.71 -14.13 20.71
N GLY A 66 42.36 -12.92 20.25
CA GLY A 66 43.21 -12.08 19.39
C GLY A 66 42.97 -10.60 19.67
N ASP A 67 43.65 -10.11 20.70
CA ASP A 67 43.90 -8.70 21.00
C ASP A 67 44.73 -8.05 19.88
N THR A 68 44.28 -6.92 19.35
CA THR A 68 45.16 -5.79 19.05
C THR A 68 44.36 -4.49 19.09
N GLY A 69 44.56 -3.72 20.16
CA GLY A 69 44.07 -2.37 20.31
C GLY A 69 44.48 -1.42 19.18
N GLY A 70 43.62 -0.43 18.96
CA GLY A 70 43.84 0.72 18.08
C GLY A 70 43.12 1.93 18.66
N ASP A 71 43.72 2.51 19.70
CA ASP A 71 43.39 3.82 20.22
C ASP A 71 43.89 4.89 19.23
N THR A 72 42.97 5.52 18.51
CA THR A 72 43.19 6.84 17.91
C THR A 72 41.98 7.71 18.20
N GLY A 73 42.06 8.40 19.33
CA GLY A 73 41.20 9.53 19.66
C GLY A 73 41.39 10.74 18.72
N GLY A 74 40.43 11.66 18.87
CA GLY A 74 40.33 12.93 18.15
C GLY A 74 39.39 12.78 16.94
N ASP A 75 38.33 13.54 16.76
CA ASP A 75 38.16 14.93 17.16
C ASP A 75 36.68 15.33 17.00
N THR A 76 36.28 16.30 17.82
CA THR A 76 35.18 17.26 17.60
C THR A 76 33.75 16.76 17.41
N GLY A 77 32.91 17.17 18.36
CA GLY A 77 31.47 17.10 18.24
C GLY A 77 30.93 17.87 17.04
N GLY A 78 29.93 17.26 16.43
CA GLY A 78 28.96 17.87 15.56
C GLY A 78 27.57 17.36 15.95
N SER A 79 27.03 17.84 17.08
CA SER A 79 25.57 17.95 17.20
C SER A 79 25.13 18.98 16.15
N GLY A 80 24.85 18.53 14.93
CA GLY A 80 24.61 19.45 13.82
C GLY A 80 24.30 18.73 12.52
N GLY A 81 23.03 18.32 12.37
CA GLY A 81 22.49 17.74 11.15
C GLY A 81 21.48 16.67 11.50
N GLU A 82 20.26 17.08 11.87
CA GLU A 82 19.12 16.18 12.00
C GLU A 82 18.97 15.43 10.67
N VAL A 83 19.32 14.14 10.67
CA VAL A 83 19.00 13.26 9.55
C VAL A 83 17.51 12.98 9.70
N THR A 84 16.69 13.89 9.18
CA THR A 84 15.23 13.79 9.08
C THR A 84 14.84 12.77 8.01
N THR A 85 15.51 11.62 7.95
CA THR A 85 15.04 10.53 7.12
C THR A 85 13.79 10.00 7.82
N GLY A 86 12.62 10.18 7.19
CA GLY A 86 11.39 9.54 7.66
C GLY A 86 11.51 8.01 7.69
N PRO A 87 10.44 7.29 8.07
CA PRO A 87 10.44 5.83 8.07
C PRO A 87 10.87 5.25 6.72
N ALA A 88 11.42 4.04 6.73
CA ALA A 88 11.70 3.33 5.49
C ALA A 88 10.38 2.98 4.78
N ILE A 89 10.38 2.90 3.46
CA ILE A 89 9.14 2.63 2.71
C ILE A 89 8.57 1.25 3.03
N GLU A 90 9.43 0.29 3.37
CA GLU A 90 9.05 -1.06 3.81
C GLU A 90 8.26 -1.04 5.13
N GLU A 91 8.44 -0.01 5.96
CA GLU A 91 7.66 0.18 7.18
C GLU A 91 6.27 0.80 6.90
N LEU A 92 6.08 1.35 5.70
CA LEU A 92 4.86 2.00 5.26
C LEU A 92 4.02 1.14 4.31
N ASP A 93 4.45 -0.08 3.99
CA ASP A 93 3.74 -0.97 3.06
C ASP A 93 2.27 -1.22 3.49
N GLY A 94 1.34 -1.13 2.54
CA GLY A 94 -0.08 -1.42 2.73
C GLY A 94 -1.04 -0.21 2.62
N ASP A 95 -2.24 -0.39 3.15
CA ASP A 95 -3.36 0.55 3.00
C ASP A 95 -3.54 1.41 4.27
N TRP A 96 -3.45 2.72 4.09
CA TRP A 96 -3.49 3.73 5.15
C TRP A 96 -4.69 4.64 4.99
N TYR A 97 -5.44 4.86 6.08
CA TYR A 97 -6.69 5.61 6.06
C TYR A 97 -6.72 6.64 7.19
N GLU A 98 -7.21 7.84 6.92
CA GLU A 98 -7.40 8.87 7.95
C GLU A 98 -8.48 8.44 8.96
N SER A 99 -9.59 7.89 8.46
CA SER A 99 -10.75 7.48 9.26
C SER A 99 -11.57 6.37 8.60
N ALA A 100 -12.56 5.84 9.33
CA ALA A 100 -13.47 4.80 8.84
C ALA A 100 -14.78 5.40 8.28
N THR A 101 -14.67 6.38 7.38
CA THR A 101 -15.80 7.07 6.76
C THR A 101 -15.61 7.19 5.24
N ALA A 102 -16.67 7.45 4.49
CA ALA A 102 -16.59 7.52 3.02
C ALA A 102 -15.82 8.75 2.50
N ASP A 103 -15.72 9.82 3.29
CA ASP A 103 -14.97 11.03 3.00
C ASP A 103 -13.49 10.95 3.41
N THR A 104 -13.01 9.79 3.87
CA THR A 104 -11.62 9.61 4.31
C THR A 104 -10.64 9.71 3.15
N GLN A 105 -9.51 10.38 3.40
CA GLN A 105 -8.33 10.23 2.55
C GLN A 105 -7.73 8.83 2.77
N ASN A 106 -7.09 8.26 1.75
CA ASN A 106 -6.30 7.04 1.89
C ASN A 106 -5.06 7.01 0.99
N PHE A 107 -4.05 6.28 1.44
CA PHE A 107 -2.90 5.88 0.65
C PHE A 107 -2.89 4.35 0.50
N GLU A 108 -2.57 3.86 -0.70
CA GLU A 108 -2.13 2.49 -0.94
C GLU A 108 -0.64 2.57 -1.30
N ILE A 109 0.21 1.93 -0.50
CA ILE A 109 1.66 2.00 -0.63
C ILE A 109 2.17 0.61 -0.94
N ASP A 110 2.87 0.46 -2.08
CA ASP A 110 3.58 -0.76 -2.44
C ASP A 110 5.08 -0.51 -2.31
N ALA A 111 5.67 -1.03 -1.23
CA ALA A 111 7.08 -0.86 -0.94
C ALA A 111 7.99 -1.56 -1.97
N ALA A 112 7.51 -2.61 -2.65
CA ALA A 112 8.31 -3.35 -3.62
C ALA A 112 8.54 -2.57 -4.92
N SER A 113 7.53 -1.81 -5.36
CA SER A 113 7.61 -0.94 -6.52
C SER A 113 8.01 0.50 -6.17
N GLY A 114 7.78 0.92 -4.93
CA GLY A 114 7.92 2.30 -4.48
C GLY A 114 6.78 3.21 -4.94
N GLU A 115 5.71 2.62 -5.49
CA GLU A 115 4.54 3.34 -5.95
C GLU A 115 3.64 3.70 -4.76
N VAL A 116 3.13 4.92 -4.81
CA VAL A 116 2.12 5.42 -3.87
C VAL A 116 0.90 5.80 -4.68
N LEU A 117 -0.25 5.28 -4.26
CA LEU A 117 -1.54 5.68 -4.79
C LEU A 117 -2.32 6.39 -3.68
N PHE A 118 -2.87 7.56 -3.98
CA PHE A 118 -3.63 8.37 -3.04
C PHE A 118 -5.05 8.55 -3.57
N TYR A 119 -6.04 8.48 -2.67
CA TYR A 119 -7.40 8.89 -2.96
C TYR A 119 -7.84 9.95 -1.96
N SER A 120 -8.46 11.01 -2.46
CA SER A 120 -8.97 12.08 -1.60
C SER A 120 -10.27 11.72 -0.87
N SER A 121 -10.99 10.70 -1.34
CA SER A 121 -12.20 10.13 -0.70
C SER A 121 -12.60 8.78 -1.34
N PHE A 122 -13.53 8.05 -0.71
CA PHE A 122 -14.28 6.94 -1.32
C PHE A 122 -15.64 7.36 -1.89
N ASP A 123 -15.93 8.66 -2.04
CA ASP A 123 -17.11 9.11 -2.77
C ASP A 123 -16.81 9.09 -4.29
N PRO A 124 -17.46 8.22 -5.08
CA PRO A 124 -17.20 8.12 -6.52
C PRO A 124 -17.53 9.41 -7.29
N ASN A 125 -18.27 10.35 -6.70
CA ASN A 125 -18.59 11.65 -7.30
C ASN A 125 -17.70 12.80 -6.79
N ASN A 126 -16.81 12.52 -5.84
CA ASN A 126 -15.97 13.53 -5.20
C ASN A 126 -14.63 12.94 -4.75
N THR A 127 -13.98 12.19 -5.63
CA THR A 127 -12.67 11.60 -5.39
C THR A 127 -11.68 12.03 -6.46
N ASP A 128 -10.43 12.20 -6.08
CA ASP A 128 -9.30 12.31 -6.99
C ASP A 128 -8.35 11.16 -6.70
N LYS A 129 -7.95 10.45 -7.76
CA LYS A 129 -6.99 9.35 -7.70
C LYS A 129 -5.64 9.88 -8.14
N CYS A 130 -4.70 10.00 -7.20
CA CYS A 130 -3.37 10.52 -7.46
C CYS A 130 -2.31 9.41 -7.41
N TYR A 131 -1.32 9.51 -8.28
CA TYR A 131 -0.16 8.62 -8.32
C TYR A 131 1.06 9.38 -7.83
N GLY A 132 1.95 8.70 -7.12
CA GLY A 132 3.12 9.30 -6.53
C GLY A 132 4.18 8.31 -6.09
N THR A 133 5.15 8.82 -5.34
CA THR A 133 6.27 8.08 -4.76
C THR A 133 6.55 8.56 -3.36
N TYR A 134 7.22 7.74 -2.56
CA TYR A 134 7.75 8.11 -1.26
C TYR A 134 9.28 8.11 -1.27
N ALA A 135 9.89 9.18 -0.76
CA ALA A 135 11.34 9.26 -0.57
C ALA A 135 11.66 10.19 0.60
N ASP A 136 12.62 9.78 1.45
CA ASP A 136 13.18 10.59 2.53
C ASP A 136 12.11 11.27 3.42
N GLY A 137 11.08 10.52 3.85
CA GLY A 137 10.03 11.10 4.69
C GLY A 137 8.98 11.92 3.95
N THR A 138 8.99 11.97 2.61
CA THR A 138 8.08 12.82 1.84
C THR A 138 7.36 12.02 0.76
N PHE A 139 6.03 12.10 0.79
CA PHE A 139 5.15 11.72 -0.31
C PHE A 139 5.14 12.82 -1.37
N SER A 140 5.35 12.44 -2.62
CA SER A 140 5.25 13.32 -3.79
C SER A 140 4.26 12.74 -4.79
N LEU A 141 3.15 13.43 -5.01
CA LEU A 141 2.15 13.08 -6.01
C LEU A 141 2.55 13.72 -7.35
N SER A 142 2.55 12.95 -8.44
CA SER A 142 2.95 13.40 -9.78
C SER A 142 1.77 13.78 -10.66
N SER A 143 0.61 13.15 -10.46
CA SER A 143 -0.57 13.32 -11.31
C SER A 143 -1.82 12.87 -10.56
N CYS A 144 -2.95 13.50 -10.84
CA CYS A 144 -4.25 13.14 -10.29
C CYS A 144 -5.28 13.04 -11.42
N ASP A 145 -6.02 11.94 -11.43
CA ASP A 145 -7.26 11.79 -12.20
C ASP A 145 -8.42 12.26 -11.33
N SER A 146 -9.16 13.26 -11.80
CA SER A 146 -10.27 13.84 -11.04
C SER A 146 -11.60 13.24 -11.41
N TYR A 147 -12.34 12.77 -10.40
CA TYR A 147 -13.70 12.21 -10.50
C TYR A 147 -14.68 13.07 -9.70
N GLY A 148 -14.66 14.38 -9.97
CA GLY A 148 -15.51 15.37 -9.30
C GLY A 148 -14.86 16.07 -8.11
N GLY A 149 -13.67 15.62 -7.70
CA GLY A 149 -12.84 16.30 -6.71
C GLY A 149 -12.06 17.51 -7.26
N SER A 150 -11.17 18.06 -6.44
CA SER A 150 -10.28 19.18 -6.82
C SER A 150 -8.99 19.22 -5.97
N TRP A 151 -8.45 18.05 -5.65
CA TRP A 151 -7.23 17.88 -4.88
C TRP A 151 -6.07 18.62 -5.53
N SER A 152 -5.31 19.35 -4.72
CA SER A 152 -4.22 20.21 -5.21
C SER A 152 -2.95 20.13 -4.38
N ASP A 153 -2.98 19.46 -3.23
CA ASP A 153 -1.80 19.25 -2.40
C ASP A 153 -0.98 18.08 -2.93
N MET A 154 0.09 18.39 -3.66
CA MET A 154 0.90 17.40 -4.38
C MET A 154 2.06 16.83 -3.55
N SER A 155 2.18 17.18 -2.28
CA SER A 155 3.21 16.63 -1.40
C SER A 155 2.79 16.65 0.06
N ALA A 156 3.20 15.62 0.81
CA ALA A 156 3.08 15.54 2.26
C ALA A 156 4.39 15.06 2.90
N SER A 157 4.77 15.64 4.02
CA SER A 157 5.91 15.17 4.82
C SER A 157 5.42 14.38 6.03
N VAL A 158 6.08 13.25 6.30
CA VAL A 158 5.91 12.48 7.54
C VAL A 158 6.52 13.27 8.69
N THR A 159 5.72 13.54 9.70
CA THR A 159 6.13 14.27 10.91
C THR A 159 6.27 13.37 12.12
N GLU A 160 5.50 12.28 12.18
CA GLU A 160 5.55 11.27 13.24
C GLU A 160 5.12 9.91 12.68
N PHE A 161 5.75 8.84 13.18
CA PHE A 161 5.42 7.47 12.86
C PHE A 161 5.68 6.59 14.07
N ASP A 162 4.68 5.78 14.48
CA ASP A 162 4.78 4.88 15.64
C ASP A 162 4.58 3.40 15.28
N GLY A 163 4.45 3.08 13.98
CA GLY A 163 4.18 1.73 13.46
C GLY A 163 2.72 1.45 13.14
N GLU A 164 1.77 2.13 13.82
CA GLU A 164 0.32 1.97 13.62
C GLU A 164 -0.31 3.24 13.05
N ASN A 165 0.24 4.40 13.44
CA ASN A 165 -0.19 5.73 13.07
C ASN A 165 0.93 6.46 12.32
N LEU A 166 0.53 7.17 11.28
CA LEU A 166 1.38 7.98 10.43
C LEU A 166 0.84 9.40 10.40
N THR A 167 1.53 10.33 11.07
CA THR A 167 1.16 11.75 11.06
C THR A 167 1.83 12.43 9.88
N LEU A 168 1.01 12.99 8.99
CA LEU A 168 1.45 13.67 7.77
C LEU A 168 1.11 15.16 7.84
N THR A 169 1.98 16.00 7.29
CA THR A 169 1.66 17.41 7.00
C THR A 169 1.73 17.66 5.50
N TRP A 170 0.60 17.99 4.90
CA TRP A 170 0.46 18.38 3.50
C TRP A 170 1.16 19.72 3.22
N SER A 171 1.46 20.00 1.95
CA SER A 171 2.05 21.27 1.51
C SER A 171 1.22 22.50 1.85
N SER A 172 -0.10 22.36 1.94
CA SER A 172 -1.03 23.39 2.43
C SER A 172 -0.85 23.73 3.91
N GLY A 173 -0.18 22.85 4.67
CA GLY A 173 -0.04 22.92 6.12
C GLY A 173 -1.11 22.12 6.89
N GLU A 174 -2.05 21.48 6.19
CA GLU A 174 -2.99 20.54 6.81
C GLU A 174 -2.24 19.34 7.40
N THR A 175 -2.62 18.91 8.60
CA THR A 175 -2.02 17.75 9.26
C THR A 175 -3.09 16.69 9.48
N VAL A 176 -2.80 15.47 9.06
CA VAL A 176 -3.68 14.31 9.17
C VAL A 176 -2.97 13.17 9.87
N ILE A 177 -3.73 12.28 10.52
CA ILE A 177 -3.21 11.05 11.10
C ILE A 177 -3.81 9.90 10.30
N MET A 178 -2.95 9.15 9.62
CA MET A 178 -3.33 7.97 8.87
C MET A 178 -3.08 6.72 9.74
N ARG A 179 -3.92 5.70 9.57
CA ARG A 179 -3.86 4.43 10.29
C ARG A 179 -3.81 3.28 9.29
N ASN A 180 -2.98 2.28 9.53
CA ASN A 180 -2.81 1.16 8.58
C ASN A 180 -3.82 0.05 8.86
N LEU A 181 -4.62 -0.32 7.86
CA LEU A 181 -5.68 -1.32 8.01
C LEU A 181 -5.17 -2.69 8.47
N SER A 182 -3.94 -3.06 8.09
CA SER A 182 -3.34 -4.37 8.37
C SER A 182 -2.56 -4.42 9.68
N THR A 183 -1.86 -3.34 10.05
CA THR A 183 -0.98 -3.33 11.23
C THR A 183 -1.64 -2.78 12.49
N GLY A 184 -2.72 -2.00 12.41
CA GLY A 184 -3.44 -1.56 13.60
C GLY A 184 -4.19 -0.23 13.49
N GLY A 185 -4.41 0.44 14.61
CA GLY A 185 -5.07 1.75 14.66
C GLY A 185 -6.60 1.76 14.52
N PHE A 186 -7.23 0.72 13.93
CA PHE A 186 -8.69 0.63 13.80
C PHE A 186 -9.32 -0.40 14.75
N SER A 187 -10.47 -0.05 15.34
CA SER A 187 -11.33 -1.01 16.05
C SER A 187 -11.93 -2.05 15.09
N ALA A 188 -12.44 -3.17 15.62
CA ALA A 188 -13.10 -4.19 14.79
C ALA A 188 -14.34 -3.64 14.06
N GLU A 189 -15.09 -2.74 14.71
CA GLU A 189 -16.23 -2.05 14.11
C GLU A 189 -15.79 -1.13 12.99
N GLU A 190 -14.72 -0.36 13.18
CA GLU A 190 -14.17 0.52 12.15
C GLU A 190 -13.66 -0.27 10.94
N GLN A 191 -12.96 -1.39 11.16
CA GLN A 191 -12.50 -2.27 10.08
C GLN A 191 -13.67 -2.85 9.28
N THR A 192 -14.75 -3.24 9.97
CA THR A 192 -15.98 -3.73 9.32
C THR A 192 -16.62 -2.63 8.45
N GLU A 193 -16.66 -1.40 8.97
CA GLU A 193 -17.21 -0.26 8.25
C GLU A 193 -16.36 0.13 7.04
N LEU A 194 -15.03 0.17 7.18
CA LEU A 194 -14.11 0.37 6.05
C LEU A 194 -14.30 -0.70 4.97
N GLY A 195 -14.41 -1.97 5.37
CA GLY A 195 -14.68 -3.07 4.43
C GLY A 195 -15.98 -2.87 3.64
N ARG A 196 -17.05 -2.37 4.31
CA ARG A 196 -18.31 -2.02 3.65
C ARG A 196 -18.14 -0.87 2.67
N ILE A 197 -17.47 0.21 3.07
CA ILE A 197 -17.21 1.39 2.22
C ILE A 197 -16.42 1.00 0.97
N ILE A 198 -15.32 0.24 1.13
CA ILE A 198 -14.48 -0.22 0.02
C ILE A 198 -15.28 -1.12 -0.93
N GLN A 199 -16.11 -2.01 -0.40
CA GLN A 199 -16.96 -2.87 -1.22
C GLN A 199 -17.98 -2.04 -2.04
N GLU A 200 -18.60 -1.03 -1.42
CA GLU A 200 -19.55 -0.16 -2.12
C GLU A 200 -18.88 0.69 -3.19
N TYR A 201 -17.70 1.25 -2.91
CA TYR A 201 -16.90 1.99 -3.87
C TYR A 201 -16.56 1.13 -5.09
N ASN A 202 -16.13 -0.12 -4.88
CA ASN A 202 -15.76 -1.04 -5.96
C ASN A 202 -16.96 -1.60 -6.75
N ALA A 203 -18.20 -1.42 -6.26
CA ALA A 203 -19.40 -1.88 -6.94
C ALA A 203 -19.99 -0.84 -7.91
N GLY A 204 -19.55 0.42 -7.82
CA GLY A 204 -19.98 1.54 -8.67
C GLY A 204 -19.10 1.76 -9.88
#